data_AF-A0A1N7HE39-F1
#
_entry.id   AF-A0A1N7HE39-F1
#
_cell.length_a   1.000
_cell.length_b   1.000
_cell.length_c   1.000
_cell.angle_alpha   90.00
_cell.angle_beta   90.00
_cell.angle_gamma   90.00
#
_symmetry.space_group_name_H-M   'P 1'
#
loop_
_entity.id
_entity.type
_entity.pdbx_description
1 polymer ?
#
loop_
_entity_poly.entity_id
_entity_poly.type
_entity_poly.pdbx_seq_one_letter_code
_entity_poly.pdbx_strand_id
1 'polypeptide(L)' 'MFKALTRQPKAVFLLLGVSALAACGDTVVEQAAIGGVGGLGTSAVLGGNLAAGAVVGAAGNVAYCQAFPDRCN' A
#
# COMPACT_ATOMS: atom_id res chain seq x y z
N MET A 1 -19.48 -16.99 -5.97
CA MET A 1 -18.27 -16.21 -6.32
C MET A 1 -17.52 -15.62 -5.12
N PHE A 2 -18.18 -15.06 -4.10
CA PHE A 2 -17.52 -14.52 -2.88
C PHE A 2 -16.64 -15.51 -2.07
N LYS A 3 -16.93 -16.81 -2.15
CA LYS A 3 -16.25 -17.85 -1.34
C LYS A 3 -14.85 -18.21 -1.84
N ALA A 4 -14.47 -17.81 -3.06
CA ALA A 4 -13.12 -18.00 -3.59
C ALA A 4 -12.17 -16.88 -3.15
N LEU A 5 -12.69 -15.67 -2.91
CA LEU A 5 -11.92 -14.49 -2.51
C LEU A 5 -11.27 -14.64 -1.13
N THR A 6 -11.93 -15.36 -0.22
CA THR A 6 -11.45 -15.62 1.15
C THR A 6 -10.40 -16.72 1.24
N ARG A 7 -10.20 -17.50 0.17
CA ARG A 7 -9.31 -18.68 0.19
C ARG A 7 -7.88 -18.37 -0.26
N GLN A 8 -7.67 -17.26 -0.97
CA GLN A 8 -6.36 -16.83 -1.48
C GLN A 8 -6.19 -15.30 -1.37
N PRO A 9 -6.00 -14.76 -0.16
CA PRO A 9 -5.91 -13.31 0.07
C PRO A 9 -4.69 -12.67 -0.62
N LYS A 10 -3.62 -13.45 -0.86
CA LYS A 10 -2.33 -12.97 -1.39
C LYS A 10 -2.44 -12.39 -2.81
N ALA A 11 -3.18 -13.05 -3.71
CA ALA A 11 -3.28 -12.62 -5.11
C ALA A 11 -4.15 -11.37 -5.28
N VAL A 12 -5.19 -11.23 -4.44
CA VAL A 12 -6.08 -10.07 -4.43
C VAL A 12 -5.37 -8.84 -3.85
N PHE A 13 -4.54 -9.02 -2.81
CA PHE A 13 -3.69 -7.95 -2.27
C PHE A 13 -2.61 -7.50 -3.25
N LEU A 14 -2.02 -8.42 -4.01
CA LEU A 14 -1.05 -8.05 -5.05
C LEU A 14 -1.71 -7.16 -6.10
N LEU A 15 -2.89 -7.53 -6.58
CA LEU A 15 -3.66 -6.77 -7.58
C LEU A 15 -4.14 -5.41 -7.04
N LEU A 16 -4.56 -5.32 -5.78
CA LEU A 16 -4.94 -4.06 -5.12
C LEU A 16 -3.75 -3.16 -4.82
N GLY A 17 -2.58 -3.73 -4.50
CA GLY A 17 -1.35 -2.97 -4.29
C GLY A 17 -0.85 -2.29 -5.54
N VAL A 18 -1.00 -2.91 -6.73
CA VAL A 18 -0.61 -2.28 -8.00
C VAL A 18 -1.58 -1.17 -8.40
N SER A 19 -2.89 -1.30 -8.12
CA SER A 19 -3.86 -0.25 -8.42
C SER A 19 -3.84 0.91 -7.41
N ALA A 20 -3.49 0.66 -6.14
CA ALA A 20 -3.31 1.70 -5.13
C ALA A 20 -2.09 2.60 -5.40
N LEU A 21 -1.10 2.10 -6.15
CA LEU A 21 0.12 2.83 -6.52
C LEU A 21 -0.13 4.04 -7.44
N ALA A 22 -1.32 4.11 -8.05
CA ALA A 22 -1.75 5.25 -8.85
C ALA A 22 -2.17 6.46 -7.99
N ALA A 23 -2.38 6.29 -6.68
CA ALA A 23 -2.73 7.37 -5.76
C ALA A 23 -1.52 7.76 -4.90
N CYS A 24 -0.56 8.47 -5.46
CA CYS A 24 0.58 8.95 -4.68
C CYS A 24 0.23 10.15 -3.79
N GLY A 25 -0.80 10.92 -4.14
CA GLY A 25 -1.10 12.19 -3.49
C GLY A 25 -0.10 13.30 -3.87
N ASP A 26 -0.54 14.54 -3.71
CA ASP A 26 0.21 15.72 -4.19
C ASP A 26 1.39 16.12 -3.29
N THR A 27 1.34 15.80 -2.00
CA THR A 27 2.34 16.24 -1.02
C THR A 27 3.00 15.06 -0.31
N VAL A 28 4.26 15.22 0.10
CA VAL A 28 5.04 14.19 0.84
C VAL A 28 4.26 13.60 2.02
N VAL A 29 3.52 14.44 2.75
CA VAL A 29 2.70 14.02 3.89
C VAL A 29 1.56 13.10 3.44
N GLU A 30 0.92 13.43 2.33
CA GLU A 30 -0.15 12.62 1.75
C GLU A 30 0.38 11.28 1.24
N GLN A 31 1.54 11.28 0.57
CA GLN A 31 2.18 10.02 0.11
C GLN A 31 2.57 9.15 1.29
N ALA A 32 3.11 9.74 2.37
CA ALA A 32 3.44 9.02 3.59
C ALA A 32 2.18 8.46 4.27
N ALA A 33 1.10 9.23 4.33
CA ALA A 33 -0.16 8.80 4.92
C ALA A 33 -0.78 7.64 4.13
N ILE A 34 -0.88 7.77 2.80
CA ILE A 34 -1.45 6.73 1.92
C ILE A 34 -0.62 5.44 2.03
N GLY A 35 0.70 5.56 1.91
CA GLY A 35 1.62 4.44 2.07
C GLY A 35 1.55 3.81 3.45
N GLY A 36 1.45 4.62 4.50
CA GLY A 36 1.41 4.17 5.88
C GLY A 36 0.13 3.43 6.23
N VAL A 37 -1.02 3.94 5.80
CA VAL A 37 -2.31 3.25 5.97
C VAL A 37 -2.32 1.94 5.18
N GLY A 38 -1.76 1.93 3.96
CA GLY A 38 -1.59 0.72 3.15
C GLY A 38 -0.69 -0.32 3.82
N GLY A 39 0.47 0.09 4.32
CA GLY A 39 1.42 -0.77 5.02
C GLY A 39 0.90 -1.29 6.38
N LEU A 40 0.12 -0.48 7.09
CA LEU A 40 -0.58 -0.89 8.30
C LEU A 40 -1.65 -1.93 7.98
N GLY A 41 -2.49 -1.66 6.97
CA GLY A 41 -3.58 -2.56 6.55
C GLY A 41 -3.06 -3.91 6.07
N THR A 42 -1.99 -3.91 5.29
CA THR A 42 -1.33 -5.16 4.85
C THR A 42 -0.79 -5.94 6.04
N SER A 43 -0.13 -5.26 6.99
CA SER A 43 0.39 -5.92 8.20
C SER A 43 -0.71 -6.44 9.12
N ALA A 44 -1.85 -5.74 9.22
CA ALA A 44 -3.01 -6.20 9.99
C ALA A 44 -3.59 -7.49 9.40
N VAL A 45 -3.69 -7.60 8.08
CA VAL A 45 -4.20 -8.81 7.42
C VAL A 45 -3.20 -9.96 7.47
N LEU A 46 -1.91 -9.66 7.34
CA LEU A 46 -0.85 -10.68 7.37
C LEU A 46 -0.44 -11.11 8.78
N GLY A 47 -1.01 -10.49 9.82
CA GLY A 47 -0.63 -10.74 11.22
C GLY A 47 0.80 -10.27 11.54
N GLY A 48 1.31 -9.29 10.80
CA GLY A 48 2.64 -8.70 10.99
C GLY A 48 2.64 -7.55 11.99
N ASN A 49 3.81 -6.94 12.20
CA ASN A 49 3.93 -5.76 13.06
C ASN A 49 3.31 -4.54 12.37
N LEU A 50 2.23 -4.02 12.95
CA LEU A 50 1.47 -2.89 12.42
C LEU A 50 2.30 -1.62 12.28
N ALA A 51 3.11 -1.30 13.29
CA ALA A 51 3.94 -0.09 13.29
C ALA A 51 5.05 -0.19 12.24
N ALA A 52 5.72 -1.34 12.16
CA ALA A 52 6.73 -1.57 11.13
C ALA A 52 6.12 -1.52 9.72
N GLY A 53 4.94 -2.14 9.53
CA GLY A 53 4.18 -2.08 8.30
C GLY A 53 3.84 -0.65 7.89
N ALA A 54 3.32 0.14 8.82
CA ALA A 54 3.00 1.54 8.58
C ALA A 54 4.23 2.37 8.21
N VAL A 55 5.35 2.21 8.93
CA VAL A 55 6.58 2.95 8.65
C VAL A 55 7.17 2.57 7.30
N VAL A 56 7.28 1.27 7.02
CA VAL A 56 7.83 0.77 5.74
C VAL A 56 6.90 1.15 4.58
N GLY A 57 5.59 1.05 4.76
CA GLY A 57 4.61 1.46 3.75
C GLY A 57 4.67 2.96 3.46
N ALA A 58 4.75 3.80 4.51
CA ALA A 58 4.87 5.25 4.36
C ALA A 58 6.16 5.64 3.63
N ALA A 59 7.31 5.12 4.09
CA ALA A 59 8.60 5.41 3.48
C ALA A 59 8.69 4.87 2.04
N GLY A 60 8.17 3.66 1.81
CA GLY A 60 8.15 3.02 0.50
C GLY A 60 7.28 3.80 -0.50
N ASN A 61 6.11 4.28 -0.08
CA ASN A 61 5.24 5.06 -0.96
C ASN A 61 5.88 6.41 -1.30
N VAL A 62 6.38 7.17 -0.31
CA VAL A 62 7.10 8.43 -0.57
C VAL A 62 8.28 8.20 -1.52
N ALA A 63 9.13 7.21 -1.24
CA ALA A 63 10.28 6.93 -2.09
C ALA A 63 9.87 6.56 -3.53
N TYR A 64 8.80 5.78 -3.69
CA TYR A 64 8.29 5.38 -4.99
C TYR A 64 7.73 6.57 -5.78
N CYS A 65 6.86 7.38 -5.15
CA CYS A 65 6.22 8.54 -5.77
C CYS A 65 7.24 9.60 -6.20
N GLN A 66 8.28 9.81 -5.39
CA GLN A 66 9.36 10.75 -5.70
C GLN A 66 10.29 10.23 -6.81
N ALA A 67 10.52 8.92 -6.87
CA ALA A 67 11.36 8.31 -7.90
C ALA A 67 10.66 8.19 -9.26
N PHE A 68 9.33 8.04 -9.27
CA PHE A 68 8.54 7.79 -10.49
C PHE A 68 7.28 8.66 -10.56
N PRO A 69 7.40 10.00 -10.56
CA PRO A 69 6.24 10.90 -10.55
C PRO A 69 5.31 10.69 -11.75
N ASP A 70 5.86 10.37 -12.94
CA ASP A 70 5.09 10.16 -14.16
C ASP A 70 4.20 8.90 -14.15
N ARG A 71 4.39 8.00 -13.16
CA ARG A 71 3.62 6.75 -13.03
C ARG A 71 2.43 6.87 -12.08
N CYS A 72 2.27 8.02 -11.45
CA CYS A 72 1.29 8.25 -10.38
C CYS A 72 0.36 9.43 -10.76
N ASN A 73 -0.10 9.40 -12.01
CA ASN A 73 -0.94 10.41 -12.65
C ASN A 73 -2.32 9.85 -13.02
#